data_AF-A0AAE1CXB7-F1
#
_entry.id   AF-A0AAE1CXB7-F1
#
_cell.length_a   1.000
_cell.length_b   1.000
_cell.length_c   1.000
_cell.angle_alpha   90.00
_cell.angle_beta   90.00
_cell.angle_gamma   90.00
#
_symmetry.space_group_name_H-M   'P 1'
#
loop_
_entity.id
_entity.type
_entity.pdbx_description
1 polymer ?
#
loop_
_entity_poly.entity_id
_entity_poly.type
_entity_poly.pdbx_seq_one_letter_code
_entity_poly.pdbx_strand_id
1 'polypeptide(L)'
;MQETCACMYCLNVRLKNEVLNETMSSNLEDFRMPPETKMLDPLLCEKTDSGWHQPLCLEGKYVTCGSPAEYIGSKFQRYMDSQVVNWQHWERVSQDGRTRLELVFKSGKLRDLLKEFIEKDKMQPPQGSTFMRHLHTFLWQYSQYSLLKGSLQEDEAVMVMDFAENLKVSYAVEVKSAHFGKAQITMHPTVCFYKVGEVQMRHSMVFLSDDICHDYHAVHHFTLASIEALAKAAPLVQRVYIFSDGCAGQYKGKGTFADLSLYTGKRIQWVFFGLEHGKGEADRETGVINRALDRAVSSDRLIVRNAEDLHTWCSKELTRKEQSSLRDLFLVPREEKIRDRPQTDVVTIPGTRRIHQAERVYDYIICTRILACFCQACRRDSDSCPNQAYVGMYTVHKL
;
A
#
# COMPACT_ATOMS: atom_id res chain seq x y z
N MET A 1 13.93 -4.10 -10.28
CA MET A 1 14.02 -4.19 -8.80
C MET A 1 12.91 -5.14 -8.38
N GLN A 2 13.23 -6.29 -7.79
CA GLN A 2 12.21 -7.27 -7.42
C GLN A 2 11.50 -6.74 -6.17
N GLU A 3 10.25 -6.34 -6.32
CA GLU A 3 9.53 -5.69 -5.24
C GLU A 3 9.09 -6.71 -4.19
N THR A 4 9.67 -6.60 -3.00
CA THR A 4 9.35 -7.46 -1.88
C THR A 4 8.17 -6.89 -1.11
N CYS A 5 7.09 -7.67 -1.03
CA CYS A 5 6.00 -7.40 -0.11
C CYS A 5 6.51 -7.45 1.34
N ALA A 6 6.09 -6.49 2.16
CA ALA A 6 6.46 -6.41 3.58
C ALA A 6 5.26 -6.48 4.53
N CYS A 7 4.09 -6.89 4.03
CA CYS A 7 2.95 -7.16 4.90
C CYS A 7 3.23 -8.36 5.81
N MET A 8 2.50 -8.43 6.93
CA MET A 8 2.59 -9.53 7.88
C MET A 8 2.44 -10.89 7.20
N TYR A 9 1.52 -11.01 6.24
CA TYR A 9 1.18 -12.27 5.56
C TYR A 9 2.30 -12.78 4.66
N CYS A 10 2.81 -11.92 3.78
CA CYS A 10 3.94 -12.25 2.92
C CYS A 10 5.18 -12.58 3.75
N LEU A 11 5.39 -11.83 4.84
CA LEU A 11 6.54 -12.03 5.70
C LEU A 11 6.46 -13.36 6.45
N ASN A 12 5.29 -13.74 6.97
CA ASN A 12 5.08 -15.06 7.56
C ASN A 12 5.30 -16.19 6.54
N VAL A 13 4.85 -16.01 5.31
CA VAL A 13 5.13 -16.98 4.23
C VAL A 13 6.62 -17.06 3.94
N ARG A 14 7.33 -15.92 3.91
CA ARG A 14 8.78 -15.87 3.67
C ARG A 14 9.55 -16.57 4.79
N LEU A 15 9.28 -16.22 6.05
CA LEU A 15 9.92 -16.81 7.23
C LEU A 15 9.76 -18.33 7.27
N LYS A 16 8.56 -18.85 6.94
CA LYS A 16 8.33 -20.29 6.87
C LYS A 16 8.98 -20.93 5.65
N ASN A 17 9.00 -20.25 4.50
CA ASN A 17 9.72 -20.72 3.32
C ASN A 17 11.23 -20.84 3.57
N GLU A 18 11.82 -19.94 4.36
CA GLU A 18 13.23 -20.00 4.75
C GLU A 18 13.54 -21.30 5.52
N VAL A 19 12.75 -21.62 6.55
CA VAL A 19 12.89 -22.87 7.34
C VAL A 19 12.69 -24.13 6.47
N LEU A 20 11.73 -24.09 5.54
CA LEU A 20 11.52 -25.18 4.58
C LEU A 20 12.70 -25.35 3.62
N ASN A 21 13.31 -24.26 3.15
CA ASN A 21 14.48 -24.30 2.28
C ASN A 21 15.75 -24.78 3.01
N GLU A 22 15.91 -24.37 4.27
CA GLU A 22 16.96 -24.88 5.16
C GLU A 22 16.81 -26.39 5.36
N THR A 23 15.58 -26.85 5.62
CA THR A 23 15.25 -28.28 5.74
C THR A 23 15.70 -29.07 4.51
N MET A 24 15.35 -28.63 3.30
CA MET A 24 15.75 -29.33 2.08
C MET A 24 17.28 -29.32 1.90
N SER A 25 17.91 -28.17 2.16
CA SER A 25 19.36 -28.02 2.02
C SER A 25 20.13 -28.91 3.01
N SER A 26 19.68 -28.99 4.26
CA SER A 26 20.29 -29.86 5.29
C SER A 26 20.14 -31.35 4.97
N ASN A 27 19.13 -31.72 4.19
CA ASN A 27 18.90 -33.09 3.74
C ASN A 27 19.44 -33.36 2.32
N LEU A 28 20.23 -32.44 1.76
CA LEU A 28 20.83 -32.54 0.42
C LEU A 28 19.82 -32.73 -0.72
N GLU A 29 18.61 -32.18 -0.55
CA GLU A 29 17.58 -32.17 -1.59
C GLU A 29 17.71 -30.94 -2.48
N ASP A 30 17.58 -31.11 -3.80
CA ASP A 30 17.74 -30.03 -4.80
C ASP A 30 16.54 -29.06 -4.84
N PHE A 31 15.41 -29.45 -4.24
CA PHE A 31 14.19 -28.64 -4.27
C PHE A 31 14.29 -27.41 -3.36
N ARG A 32 13.83 -26.27 -3.88
CA ARG A 32 13.63 -25.04 -3.11
C ARG A 32 12.24 -24.47 -3.32
N MET A 33 11.60 -24.08 -2.24
CA MET A 33 10.39 -23.27 -2.25
C MET A 33 10.69 -21.93 -2.92
N PRO A 34 9.85 -21.48 -3.87
CA PRO A 34 10.04 -20.20 -4.50
C PRO A 34 9.80 -19.05 -3.50
N PRO A 35 10.37 -17.85 -3.77
CA PRO A 35 10.06 -16.64 -3.02
C PRO A 35 8.55 -16.39 -2.95
N GLU A 36 8.08 -15.73 -1.89
CA GLU A 36 6.66 -15.53 -1.65
C GLU A 36 5.94 -14.84 -2.83
N THR A 37 6.63 -13.94 -3.54
CA THR A 37 6.12 -13.24 -4.73
C THR A 37 5.90 -14.14 -5.95
N LYS A 38 6.52 -15.32 -5.99
CA LYS A 38 6.40 -16.31 -7.06
C LYS A 38 5.60 -17.54 -6.66
N MET A 39 5.00 -17.54 -5.46
CA MET A 39 4.26 -18.68 -4.93
C MET A 39 2.94 -18.96 -5.67
N LEU A 40 2.44 -18.06 -6.52
CA LEU A 40 1.25 -18.36 -7.33
C LEU A 40 1.53 -19.43 -8.39
N ASP A 41 2.70 -19.37 -9.03
CA ASP A 41 3.06 -20.25 -10.15
C ASP A 41 3.01 -21.74 -9.80
N PRO A 42 3.58 -22.22 -8.67
CA PRO A 42 3.47 -23.63 -8.29
C PRO A 42 2.12 -24.01 -7.65
N LEU A 43 1.31 -23.04 -7.21
CA LEU A 43 0.07 -23.30 -6.46
C LEU A 43 -1.18 -23.27 -7.35
N LEU A 44 -1.10 -22.67 -8.54
CA LEU A 44 -2.23 -22.46 -9.43
C LEU A 44 -1.96 -23.08 -10.80
N CYS A 45 -3.01 -23.28 -11.59
CA CYS A 45 -2.85 -23.70 -12.99
C CYS A 45 -2.05 -22.67 -13.80
N GLU A 46 -1.54 -23.07 -14.97
CA GLU A 46 -0.75 -22.20 -15.85
C GLU A 46 -1.45 -20.86 -16.15
N LYS A 47 -0.62 -19.85 -16.39
CA LYS A 47 -1.07 -18.52 -16.78
C LYS A 47 -1.72 -18.57 -18.16
N THR A 48 -2.71 -17.74 -18.36
CA THR A 48 -3.31 -17.46 -19.67
C THR A 48 -2.38 -16.58 -20.51
N ASP A 49 -2.74 -16.35 -21.78
CA ASP A 49 -2.05 -15.41 -22.67
C ASP A 49 -1.97 -13.98 -22.12
N SER A 50 -2.84 -13.63 -21.17
CA SER A 50 -2.79 -12.33 -20.47
C SER A 50 -1.62 -12.20 -19.48
N GLY A 51 -0.89 -13.29 -19.23
CA GLY A 51 0.16 -13.36 -18.22
C GLY A 51 -0.36 -13.63 -16.79
N TRP A 52 -1.67 -13.83 -16.62
CA TRP A 52 -2.31 -14.08 -15.33
C TRP A 52 -2.95 -15.46 -15.24
N HIS A 53 -2.94 -16.04 -14.04
CA HIS A 53 -3.67 -17.27 -13.73
C HIS A 53 -5.18 -17.10 -13.92
N GLN A 54 -5.91 -18.19 -14.18
CA GLN A 54 -7.36 -18.11 -14.34
C GLN A 54 -8.06 -17.60 -13.06
N PRO A 55 -9.06 -16.69 -13.14
CA PRO A 55 -9.76 -16.17 -11.97
C PRO A 55 -10.35 -17.25 -11.06
N LEU A 56 -10.84 -18.35 -11.63
CA LEU A 56 -11.40 -19.48 -10.87
C LEU A 56 -10.35 -20.18 -9.98
N CYS A 57 -9.06 -20.22 -10.38
CA CYS A 57 -8.00 -20.76 -9.53
C CYS A 57 -7.75 -19.86 -8.30
N LEU A 58 -7.87 -18.53 -8.44
CA LEU A 58 -7.67 -17.58 -7.32
C LEU A 58 -8.74 -17.72 -6.22
N GLU A 59 -9.91 -18.25 -6.58
CA GLU A 59 -11.00 -18.52 -5.65
C GLU A 59 -10.94 -19.94 -5.04
N GLY A 60 -9.96 -20.77 -5.42
CA GLY A 60 -9.89 -22.17 -5.01
C GLY A 60 -11.06 -23.02 -5.52
N LYS A 61 -11.74 -22.58 -6.59
CA LYS A 61 -12.95 -23.20 -7.15
C LYS A 61 -12.69 -23.99 -8.44
N TYR A 62 -11.47 -23.99 -8.93
CA TYR A 62 -11.15 -24.64 -10.19
C TYR A 62 -10.62 -26.05 -9.93
N VAL A 63 -11.32 -27.04 -10.48
CA VAL A 63 -11.22 -28.48 -10.14
C VAL A 63 -9.82 -29.06 -10.33
N THR A 64 -8.99 -28.47 -11.17
CA THR A 64 -7.67 -29.00 -11.53
C THR A 64 -6.48 -28.26 -10.90
N CYS A 65 -6.66 -27.16 -10.15
CA CYS A 65 -5.51 -26.58 -9.45
C CYS A 65 -5.15 -27.56 -8.31
N GLY A 66 -3.90 -28.05 -8.27
CA GLY A 66 -3.43 -28.87 -7.16
C GLY A 66 -3.59 -28.11 -5.84
N SER A 67 -4.06 -28.77 -4.78
CA SER A 67 -4.24 -28.07 -3.52
C SER A 67 -2.88 -27.63 -2.96
N PRO A 68 -2.79 -26.45 -2.31
CA PRO A 68 -1.55 -26.06 -1.64
C PRO A 68 -1.06 -27.12 -0.65
N ALA A 69 -1.98 -27.85 -0.04
CA ALA A 69 -1.66 -28.96 0.86
C ALA A 69 -0.98 -30.14 0.14
N GLU A 70 -1.46 -30.54 -1.04
CA GLU A 70 -0.84 -31.62 -1.83
C GLU A 70 0.50 -31.19 -2.40
N TYR A 71 0.59 -29.99 -2.98
CA TYR A 71 1.84 -29.49 -3.54
C TYR A 71 2.94 -29.40 -2.46
N ILE A 72 2.65 -28.75 -1.33
CA ILE A 72 3.63 -28.59 -0.26
C ILE A 72 3.86 -29.93 0.44
N GLY A 73 2.79 -30.64 0.80
CA GLY A 73 2.88 -31.90 1.55
C GLY A 73 3.71 -32.96 0.86
N SER A 74 3.54 -33.13 -0.46
CA SER A 74 4.31 -34.11 -1.25
C SER A 74 5.82 -33.83 -1.27
N LYS A 75 6.25 -32.57 -1.19
CA LYS A 75 7.68 -32.20 -1.18
C LYS A 75 8.38 -32.49 0.15
N PHE A 76 7.64 -32.41 1.26
CA PHE A 76 8.20 -32.51 2.61
C PHE A 76 7.82 -33.79 3.35
N GLN A 77 7.06 -34.70 2.71
CA GLN A 77 6.50 -35.90 3.34
C GLN A 77 7.54 -36.74 4.10
N ARG A 78 8.75 -36.89 3.54
CA ARG A 78 9.84 -37.69 4.12
C ARG A 78 10.39 -37.12 5.44
N TYR A 79 10.20 -35.82 5.67
CA TYR A 79 10.85 -35.08 6.75
C TYR A 79 9.88 -34.62 7.84
N MET A 80 8.59 -34.89 7.68
CA MET A 80 7.52 -34.40 8.57
C MET A 80 7.77 -34.72 10.05
N ASP A 81 8.35 -35.89 10.32
CA ASP A 81 8.58 -36.42 11.65
C ASP A 81 10.06 -36.63 11.99
N SER A 82 10.98 -36.34 11.06
CA SER A 82 12.40 -36.69 11.18
C SER A 82 13.24 -35.65 11.93
N GLN A 83 12.77 -34.41 12.03
CA GLN A 83 13.55 -33.31 12.59
C GLN A 83 12.68 -32.30 13.35
N VAL A 84 13.28 -31.70 14.37
CA VAL A 84 12.75 -30.53 15.06
C VAL A 84 13.21 -29.29 14.30
N VAL A 85 12.27 -28.40 14.01
CA VAL A 85 12.52 -27.13 13.34
C VAL A 85 12.07 -25.99 14.24
N ASN A 86 12.76 -24.85 14.11
CA ASN A 86 12.39 -23.62 14.77
C ASN A 86 11.88 -22.65 13.70
N TRP A 87 10.77 -21.98 13.96
CA TRP A 87 10.25 -20.97 13.04
C TRP A 87 9.69 -19.78 13.79
N GLN A 88 9.63 -18.66 13.07
CA GLN A 88 9.11 -17.42 13.57
C GLN A 88 7.90 -17.00 12.74
N HIS A 89 6.97 -16.31 13.37
CA HIS A 89 5.87 -15.67 12.65
C HIS A 89 5.38 -14.44 13.41
N TRP A 90 4.93 -13.45 12.66
CA TRP A 90 4.24 -12.29 13.19
C TRP A 90 2.79 -12.66 13.52
N GLU A 91 2.34 -12.26 14.71
CA GLU A 91 0.97 -12.44 15.19
C GLU A 91 0.50 -11.20 15.94
N ARG A 92 -0.82 -10.94 15.87
CA ARG A 92 -1.47 -9.90 16.69
C ARG A 92 -1.76 -10.49 18.07
N VAL A 93 -0.96 -10.12 19.06
CA VAL A 93 -1.11 -10.52 20.45
C VAL A 93 -1.90 -9.45 21.19
N SER A 94 -2.98 -9.85 21.89
CA SER A 94 -3.75 -8.94 22.73
C SER A 94 -3.39 -9.16 24.18
N GLN A 95 -2.83 -8.14 24.82
CA GLN A 95 -2.48 -8.13 26.24
C GLN A 95 -2.98 -6.82 26.85
N ASP A 96 -3.66 -6.91 27.99
CA ASP A 96 -4.20 -5.76 28.73
C ASP A 96 -5.07 -4.80 27.89
N GLY A 97 -5.91 -5.38 27.02
CA GLY A 97 -6.80 -4.61 26.13
C GLY A 97 -6.10 -3.87 24.99
N ARG A 98 -4.78 -4.04 24.83
CA ARG A 98 -4.01 -3.50 23.71
C ARG A 98 -3.57 -4.63 22.79
N THR A 99 -3.86 -4.50 21.51
CA THR A 99 -3.35 -5.41 20.48
C THR A 99 -2.02 -4.89 19.95
N ARG A 100 -0.99 -5.74 19.98
CA ARG A 100 0.34 -5.44 19.42
C ARG A 100 0.70 -6.49 18.39
N LEU A 101 1.53 -6.10 17.44
CA LEU A 101 2.12 -7.03 16.49
C LEU A 101 3.46 -7.51 17.06
N GLU A 102 3.60 -8.81 17.27
CA GLU A 102 4.79 -9.41 17.89
C GLU A 102 5.33 -10.56 17.03
N LEU A 103 6.65 -10.72 17.05
CA LEU A 103 7.34 -11.84 16.42
C LEU A 103 7.39 -13.00 17.42
N VAL A 104 6.61 -14.04 17.16
CA VAL A 104 6.48 -15.22 18.00
C VAL A 104 7.44 -16.31 17.50
N PHE A 105 8.14 -16.94 18.44
CA PHE A 105 9.08 -18.03 18.18
C PHE A 105 8.44 -19.37 18.56
N LYS A 106 8.56 -20.35 17.67
CA LYS A 106 8.05 -21.71 17.88
C LYS A 106 9.11 -22.75 17.57
N SER A 107 9.00 -23.88 18.26
CA SER A 107 9.80 -25.07 18.05
C SER A 107 8.86 -26.27 18.01
N GLY A 108 9.10 -27.19 17.09
CA GLY A 108 8.23 -28.34 16.88
C GLY A 108 8.70 -29.21 15.73
N LYS A 109 7.92 -30.23 15.38
CA LYS A 109 8.22 -31.05 14.21
C LYS A 109 7.92 -30.28 12.93
N LEU A 110 8.54 -30.69 11.82
CA LEU A 110 8.25 -30.12 10.51
C LEU A 110 6.74 -30.20 10.16
N ARG A 111 6.06 -31.28 10.57
CA ARG A 111 4.61 -31.42 10.39
C ARG A 111 3.79 -30.30 11.05
N ASP A 112 4.27 -29.77 12.18
CA ASP A 112 3.58 -28.71 12.92
C ASP A 112 3.73 -27.38 12.19
N LEU A 113 4.93 -27.10 11.68
CA LEU A 113 5.19 -25.96 10.80
C LEU A 113 4.33 -26.02 9.54
N LEU A 114 4.30 -27.17 8.85
CA LEU A 114 3.54 -27.35 7.61
C LEU A 114 2.04 -27.16 7.82
N LYS A 115 1.51 -27.71 8.92
CA LYS A 115 0.11 -27.51 9.31
C LYS A 115 -0.19 -26.03 9.49
N GLU A 116 0.64 -25.32 10.26
CA GLU A 116 0.48 -23.88 10.46
C GLU A 116 0.58 -23.09 9.15
N PHE A 117 1.54 -23.45 8.30
CA PHE A 117 1.80 -22.79 7.02
C PHE A 117 0.61 -22.93 6.06
N ILE A 118 0.05 -24.13 5.93
CA ILE A 118 -1.08 -24.40 5.04
C ILE A 118 -2.37 -23.82 5.62
N GLU A 119 -2.72 -24.17 6.86
CA GLU A 119 -4.01 -23.81 7.45
C GLU A 119 -4.11 -22.31 7.74
N LYS A 120 -3.08 -21.71 8.34
CA LYS A 120 -3.12 -20.29 8.71
C LYS A 120 -2.68 -19.39 7.57
N ASP A 121 -1.50 -19.61 7.00
CA ASP A 121 -0.96 -18.61 6.07
C ASP A 121 -1.55 -18.74 4.67
N LYS A 122 -1.80 -19.95 4.16
CA LYS A 122 -2.35 -20.14 2.80
C LYS A 122 -3.86 -20.05 2.75
N MET A 123 -4.55 -20.73 3.67
CA MET A 123 -6.00 -20.93 3.61
C MET A 123 -6.81 -19.91 4.43
N GLN A 124 -6.28 -19.40 5.55
CA GLN A 124 -7.01 -18.50 6.45
C GLN A 124 -6.22 -17.26 6.87
N PRO A 125 -5.75 -16.39 5.94
CA PRO A 125 -5.23 -15.11 6.38
C PRO A 125 -6.35 -14.34 7.12
N PRO A 126 -6.05 -13.67 8.26
CA PRO A 126 -7.01 -13.14 9.25
C PRO A 126 -8.11 -12.15 8.82
N GLN A 127 -8.43 -12.03 7.53
CA GLN A 127 -9.36 -11.03 7.00
C GLN A 127 -10.29 -11.57 5.90
N GLY A 128 -10.45 -12.89 5.77
CA GLY A 128 -11.45 -13.53 4.89
C GLY A 128 -11.08 -13.58 3.40
N SER A 129 -9.79 -13.52 3.08
CA SER A 129 -9.23 -13.80 1.74
C SER A 129 -8.36 -15.05 1.81
N THR A 130 -7.86 -15.59 0.70
CA THR A 130 -6.75 -16.57 0.70
C THR A 130 -5.41 -15.86 0.44
N PHE A 131 -4.27 -16.51 0.74
CA PHE A 131 -2.95 -15.97 0.35
C PHE A 131 -2.84 -15.74 -1.15
N MET A 132 -3.38 -16.67 -1.94
CA MET A 132 -3.36 -16.59 -3.41
C MET A 132 -4.08 -15.34 -3.90
N ARG A 133 -5.27 -15.05 -3.35
CA ARG A 133 -6.02 -13.84 -3.70
C ARG A 133 -5.36 -12.56 -3.19
N HIS A 134 -4.78 -12.60 -2.00
CA HIS A 134 -4.00 -11.47 -1.45
C HIS A 134 -2.81 -11.13 -2.36
N LEU A 135 -2.00 -12.14 -2.70
CA LEU A 135 -0.82 -11.97 -3.53
C LEU A 135 -1.18 -11.56 -4.97
N HIS A 136 -2.22 -12.15 -5.55
CA HIS A 136 -2.72 -11.72 -6.87
C HIS A 136 -3.14 -10.25 -6.85
N THR A 137 -3.91 -9.82 -5.84
CA THR A 137 -4.34 -8.43 -5.70
C THR A 137 -3.15 -7.48 -5.64
N PHE A 138 -2.12 -7.82 -4.86
CA PHE A 138 -0.87 -7.05 -4.80
C PHE A 138 -0.20 -6.94 -6.17
N LEU A 139 0.11 -8.08 -6.80
CA LEU A 139 0.79 -8.11 -8.09
C LEU A 139 -0.01 -7.37 -9.16
N TRP A 140 -1.33 -7.56 -9.17
CA TRP A 140 -2.23 -6.91 -10.12
C TRP A 140 -2.21 -5.40 -9.94
N GLN A 141 -2.51 -4.88 -8.75
CA GLN A 141 -2.55 -3.44 -8.50
C GLN A 141 -1.20 -2.77 -8.77
N TYR A 142 -0.10 -3.43 -8.43
CA TYR A 142 1.24 -2.94 -8.73
C TYR A 142 1.54 -2.93 -10.24
N SER A 143 1.10 -3.96 -10.97
CA SER A 143 1.22 -3.99 -12.44
C SER A 143 0.44 -2.84 -13.09
N GLN A 144 -0.74 -2.52 -12.57
CA GLN A 144 -1.59 -1.43 -13.05
C GLN A 144 -0.97 -0.06 -12.77
N TYR A 145 -0.38 0.12 -11.58
CA TYR A 145 0.40 1.31 -11.24
C TYR A 145 1.59 1.49 -12.18
N SER A 146 2.37 0.42 -12.39
CA SER A 146 3.55 0.43 -13.28
C SER A 146 3.17 0.73 -14.73
N LEU A 147 2.07 0.14 -15.21
CA LEU A 147 1.51 0.40 -16.55
C LEU A 147 1.15 1.88 -16.71
N LEU A 148 0.39 2.45 -15.77
CA LEU A 148 0.01 3.86 -15.82
C LEU A 148 1.23 4.76 -15.81
N LYS A 149 2.10 4.60 -14.80
CA LYS A 149 3.33 5.40 -14.65
C LYS A 149 4.22 5.35 -15.89
N GLY A 150 4.32 4.21 -16.57
CA GLY A 150 5.11 4.04 -17.78
C GLY A 150 4.44 4.50 -19.08
N SER A 151 3.15 4.85 -19.06
CA SER A 151 2.37 5.15 -20.28
C SER A 151 1.44 6.36 -20.14
N LEU A 152 1.74 7.27 -19.21
CA LEU A 152 1.01 8.52 -19.01
C LEU A 152 0.90 9.32 -20.31
N GLN A 153 -0.27 9.89 -20.55
CA GLN A 153 -0.49 10.96 -21.53
C GLN A 153 -0.33 12.34 -20.88
N GLU A 154 -0.28 13.41 -21.68
CA GLU A 154 -0.14 14.79 -21.18
C GLU A 154 -1.33 15.27 -20.34
N ASP A 155 -2.52 14.72 -20.59
CA ASP A 155 -3.75 15.02 -19.85
C ASP A 155 -3.94 14.12 -18.61
N GLU A 156 -2.95 13.29 -18.28
CA GLU A 156 -3.01 12.33 -17.19
C GLU A 156 -1.92 12.56 -16.14
N ALA A 157 -2.25 12.26 -14.89
CA ALA A 157 -1.27 12.16 -13.81
C ALA A 157 -1.57 10.95 -12.92
N VAL A 158 -0.52 10.37 -12.34
CA VAL A 158 -0.64 9.35 -11.28
C VAL A 158 0.00 9.87 -10.00
N MET A 159 -0.76 9.85 -8.90
CA MET A 159 -0.31 10.23 -7.58
C MET A 159 -0.19 9.00 -6.69
N VAL A 160 0.82 8.96 -5.84
CA VAL A 160 0.95 7.99 -4.75
C VAL A 160 0.96 8.76 -3.43
N MET A 161 0.02 8.44 -2.55
CA MET A 161 -0.18 9.10 -1.26
C MET A 161 -0.04 8.08 -0.13
N ASP A 162 0.72 8.44 0.91
CA ASP A 162 0.79 7.65 2.15
C ASP A 162 1.10 8.54 3.37
N PHE A 163 0.77 8.07 4.57
CA PHE A 163 1.26 8.68 5.80
C PHE A 163 2.64 8.13 6.13
N ALA A 164 3.60 9.01 6.41
CA ALA A 164 4.81 8.59 7.09
C ALA A 164 4.50 8.26 8.57
N GLU A 165 5.37 7.47 9.20
CA GLU A 165 5.38 7.40 10.66
C GLU A 165 5.59 8.81 11.22
N ASN A 166 4.83 9.17 12.26
CA ASN A 166 4.98 10.47 12.93
C ASN A 166 6.42 10.67 13.37
N LEU A 167 7.02 11.76 12.89
CA LEU A 167 8.35 12.16 13.32
C LEU A 167 8.29 12.57 14.78
N LYS A 168 9.03 11.88 15.64
CA LYS A 168 9.21 12.28 17.04
C LYS A 168 10.30 13.34 17.09
N VAL A 169 9.95 14.52 17.59
CA VAL A 169 10.92 15.59 17.84
C VAL A 169 12.04 15.07 18.75
N SER A 170 13.28 15.19 18.29
CA SER A 170 14.46 14.78 19.05
C SER A 170 15.53 15.87 19.06
N TYR A 171 16.17 16.04 20.21
CA TYR A 171 17.32 16.92 20.39
C TYR A 171 18.63 16.12 20.35
N ALA A 172 19.72 16.76 19.94
CA ALA A 172 21.04 16.12 19.90
C ALA A 172 21.56 15.70 21.29
N VAL A 173 21.19 16.46 22.33
CA VAL A 173 21.44 16.13 23.73
C VAL A 173 20.13 16.20 24.50
N GLU A 174 19.63 15.06 24.97
CA GLU A 174 18.40 14.96 25.74
C GLU A 174 18.67 14.52 27.19
N VAL A 175 18.06 15.21 28.14
CA VAL A 175 17.96 14.71 29.52
C VAL A 175 16.99 13.52 29.56
N LYS A 176 17.26 12.51 30.39
CA LYS A 176 16.48 11.26 30.48
C LYS A 176 14.96 11.46 30.66
N SER A 177 14.54 12.57 31.27
CA SER A 177 13.12 12.91 31.46
C SER A 177 12.40 13.39 30.19
N ALA A 178 13.13 13.86 29.17
CA ALA A 178 12.57 14.32 27.90
C ALA A 178 12.10 13.19 26.97
N HIS A 179 12.28 11.92 27.36
CA HIS A 179 11.79 10.77 26.61
C HIS A 179 10.27 10.58 26.69
N PHE A 180 9.59 11.16 27.70
CA PHE A 180 8.13 11.09 27.84
C PHE A 180 7.46 12.34 27.27
N GLY A 181 6.55 12.18 26.31
CA GLY A 181 5.71 13.28 25.79
C GLY A 181 6.32 14.10 24.64
N LYS A 182 7.22 13.53 23.82
CA LYS A 182 7.79 14.20 22.64
C LYS A 182 6.70 14.69 21.69
N ALA A 183 6.81 15.95 21.27
CA ALA A 183 6.01 16.47 20.17
C ALA A 183 6.21 15.60 18.93
N GLN A 184 5.14 15.42 18.17
CA GLN A 184 5.10 14.59 16.98
C GLN A 184 4.63 15.43 15.81
N ILE A 185 5.29 15.22 14.67
CA ILE A 185 4.98 15.92 13.42
C ILE A 185 4.48 14.88 12.43
N THR A 186 3.29 15.10 11.87
CA THR A 186 2.77 14.35 10.75
C THR A 186 3.51 14.76 9.49
N MET A 187 3.99 13.79 8.74
CA MET A 187 4.50 13.97 7.39
C MET A 187 3.67 13.13 6.42
N HIS A 188 3.16 13.77 5.38
CA HIS A 188 2.36 13.14 4.34
C HIS A 188 3.01 13.41 2.97
N PRO A 189 3.86 12.51 2.48
CA PRO A 189 4.38 12.60 1.12
C PRO A 189 3.31 12.20 0.09
N THR A 190 3.14 13.05 -0.91
CA THR A 190 2.40 12.75 -2.14
C THR A 190 3.34 12.87 -3.33
N VAL A 191 3.62 11.76 -4.01
CA VAL A 191 4.48 11.74 -5.20
C VAL A 191 3.61 11.64 -6.45
N CYS A 192 3.66 12.66 -7.28
CA CYS A 192 2.90 12.75 -8.52
C CYS A 192 3.82 12.58 -9.74
N PHE A 193 3.39 11.79 -10.71
CA PHE A 193 4.00 11.69 -12.03
C PHE A 193 3.04 12.23 -13.08
N TYR A 194 3.55 13.08 -13.97
CA TYR A 194 2.83 13.68 -15.10
C TYR A 194 3.82 14.00 -16.21
N LYS A 195 3.33 14.43 -17.38
CA LYS A 195 4.17 14.84 -18.50
C LYS A 195 4.11 16.35 -18.73
N VAL A 196 5.25 16.91 -19.12
CA VAL A 196 5.38 18.27 -19.67
C VAL A 196 6.14 18.15 -20.98
N GLY A 197 5.39 18.13 -22.09
CA GLY A 197 5.91 17.68 -23.38
C GLY A 197 6.42 16.24 -23.29
N GLU A 198 7.61 15.99 -23.81
CA GLU A 198 8.26 14.66 -23.78
C GLU A 198 8.86 14.29 -22.41
N VAL A 199 8.91 15.22 -21.45
CA VAL A 199 9.54 14.98 -20.15
C VAL A 199 8.51 14.43 -19.16
N GLN A 200 8.80 13.26 -18.62
CA GLN A 200 8.06 12.73 -17.47
C GLN A 200 8.60 13.37 -16.17
N MET A 201 7.75 14.15 -15.51
CA MET A 201 8.04 14.81 -14.25
C MET A 201 7.77 13.87 -13.08
N ARG A 202 8.66 13.89 -12.07
CA ARG A 202 8.40 13.38 -10.72
C ARG A 202 8.26 14.56 -9.77
N HIS A 203 7.07 14.80 -9.26
CA HIS A 203 6.78 15.91 -8.35
C HIS A 203 6.44 15.38 -6.96
N SER A 204 7.37 15.56 -6.04
CA SER A 204 7.20 15.24 -4.63
C SER A 204 6.59 16.43 -3.89
N MET A 205 5.37 16.30 -3.40
CA MET A 205 4.71 17.26 -2.54
C MET A 205 4.66 16.70 -1.13
N VAL A 206 5.33 17.35 -0.17
CA VAL A 206 5.39 16.82 1.20
C VAL A 206 4.71 17.80 2.16
N PHE A 207 3.63 17.33 2.77
CA PHE A 207 2.86 18.10 3.73
C PHE A 207 3.32 17.81 5.16
N LEU A 208 3.58 18.85 5.94
CA LEU A 208 4.06 18.80 7.31
C LEU A 208 3.05 19.47 8.23
N SER A 209 2.72 18.82 9.36
CA SER A 209 1.68 19.32 10.26
C SER A 209 1.87 18.86 11.71
N ASP A 210 1.59 19.72 12.68
CA ASP A 210 1.54 19.36 14.11
C ASP A 210 0.22 18.68 14.51
N ASP A 211 -0.68 18.48 13.54
CA ASP A 211 -1.85 17.64 13.73
C ASP A 211 -1.51 16.17 13.43
N ILE A 212 -1.51 15.37 14.50
CA ILE A 212 -1.20 13.93 14.51
C ILE A 212 -2.40 13.03 14.22
N CYS A 213 -3.58 13.61 13.98
CA CYS A 213 -4.76 12.85 13.61
C CYS A 213 -4.68 12.39 12.16
N HIS A 214 -4.35 11.11 11.96
CA HIS A 214 -4.33 10.47 10.65
C HIS A 214 -5.73 9.95 10.29
N ASP A 215 -6.59 10.88 9.90
CA ASP A 215 -7.97 10.61 9.49
C ASP A 215 -8.25 11.02 8.04
N TYR A 216 -9.44 10.68 7.55
CA TYR A 216 -9.88 11.02 6.20
C TYR A 216 -10.02 12.53 5.97
N HIS A 217 -10.19 13.35 7.03
CA HIS A 217 -10.20 14.81 6.90
C HIS A 217 -8.82 15.35 6.52
N ALA A 218 -7.77 14.85 7.18
CA ALA A 218 -6.39 15.16 6.81
C ALA A 218 -6.10 14.71 5.37
N VAL A 219 -6.49 13.48 5.01
CA VAL A 219 -6.34 12.97 3.62
C VAL A 219 -7.05 13.86 2.61
N HIS A 220 -8.28 14.28 2.89
CA HIS A 220 -9.04 15.17 2.01
C HIS A 220 -8.29 16.50 1.78
N HIS A 221 -7.82 17.13 2.85
CA HIS A 221 -7.06 18.38 2.76
C HIS A 221 -5.79 18.20 1.91
N PHE A 222 -4.97 17.17 2.21
CA PHE A 222 -3.74 16.89 1.44
C PHE A 222 -4.03 16.57 -0.03
N THR A 223 -5.16 15.91 -0.31
CA THR A 223 -5.60 15.61 -1.68
C THR A 223 -5.92 16.88 -2.44
N LEU A 224 -6.71 17.79 -1.86
CA LEU A 224 -7.04 19.07 -2.51
C LEU A 224 -5.79 19.91 -2.78
N ALA A 225 -4.90 20.04 -1.79
CA ALA A 225 -3.66 20.77 -1.94
C ALA A 225 -2.74 20.16 -3.01
N SER A 226 -2.67 18.82 -3.08
CA SER A 226 -1.90 18.12 -4.12
C SER A 226 -2.46 18.36 -5.52
N ILE A 227 -3.78 18.37 -5.67
CA ILE A 227 -4.42 18.62 -6.97
C ILE A 227 -4.26 20.08 -7.38
N GLU A 228 -4.32 21.02 -6.45
CA GLU A 228 -4.05 22.43 -6.73
C GLU A 228 -2.60 22.64 -7.19
N ALA A 229 -1.63 22.06 -6.48
CA ALA A 229 -0.22 22.10 -6.87
C ALA A 229 0.01 21.47 -8.25
N LEU A 230 -0.62 20.32 -8.54
CA LEU A 230 -0.60 19.72 -9.87
C LEU A 230 -1.22 20.63 -10.93
N ALA A 231 -2.36 21.27 -10.65
CA ALA A 231 -3.01 22.15 -11.62
C ALA A 231 -2.13 23.36 -12.00
N LYS A 232 -1.32 23.86 -11.06
CA LYS A 232 -0.33 24.91 -11.32
C LYS A 232 0.84 24.40 -12.15
N ALA A 233 1.34 23.20 -11.86
CA ALA A 233 2.52 22.64 -12.50
C ALA A 233 2.25 22.01 -13.88
N ALA A 234 1.06 21.43 -14.07
CA ALA A 234 0.63 20.74 -15.29
C ALA A 234 -0.86 21.03 -15.58
N PRO A 235 -1.17 22.23 -16.11
CA PRO A 235 -2.55 22.68 -16.30
C PRO A 235 -3.35 21.85 -17.30
N LEU A 236 -2.66 21.13 -18.21
CA LEU A 236 -3.29 20.25 -19.20
C LEU A 236 -3.90 18.98 -18.59
N VAL A 237 -3.43 18.56 -17.40
CA VAL A 237 -3.91 17.32 -16.77
C VAL A 237 -5.39 17.42 -16.42
N GLN A 238 -6.20 16.51 -16.95
CA GLN A 238 -7.64 16.39 -16.68
C GLN A 238 -7.99 15.13 -15.88
N ARG A 239 -7.17 14.08 -15.98
CA ARG A 239 -7.42 12.78 -15.33
C ARG A 239 -6.32 12.47 -14.32
N VAL A 240 -6.72 12.21 -13.08
CA VAL A 240 -5.79 11.92 -11.97
C VAL A 240 -6.09 10.53 -11.40
N TYR A 241 -5.09 9.67 -11.40
CA TYR A 241 -5.13 8.35 -10.78
C TYR A 241 -4.45 8.43 -9.42
N ILE A 242 -5.20 8.36 -8.32
CA ILE A 242 -4.63 8.42 -6.98
C ILE A 242 -4.46 7.00 -6.46
N PHE A 243 -3.24 6.62 -6.12
CA PHE A 243 -2.90 5.35 -5.47
C PHE A 243 -2.61 5.59 -3.99
N SER A 244 -3.26 4.82 -3.13
CA SER A 244 -3.04 4.88 -1.68
C SER A 244 -3.15 3.51 -1.02
N ASP A 245 -2.90 3.45 0.27
CA ASP A 245 -3.19 2.27 1.09
C ASP A 245 -4.72 2.01 1.20
N GLY A 246 -5.07 0.89 1.85
CA GLY A 246 -6.46 0.50 2.08
C GLY A 246 -7.01 0.82 3.48
N CYS A 247 -6.41 1.74 4.24
CA CYS A 247 -6.81 2.04 5.62
C CYS A 247 -8.18 2.72 5.66
N ALA A 248 -9.13 2.10 6.35
CA ALA A 248 -10.53 2.55 6.34
C ALA A 248 -10.76 3.90 7.03
N GLY A 249 -9.95 4.23 8.04
CA GLY A 249 -10.04 5.52 8.74
C GLY A 249 -9.43 6.70 7.97
N GLN A 250 -8.65 6.41 6.93
CA GLN A 250 -7.80 7.38 6.23
C GLN A 250 -8.19 7.51 4.75
N TYR A 251 -8.02 6.43 3.98
CA TYR A 251 -8.12 6.48 2.52
C TYR A 251 -9.31 5.70 1.96
N LYS A 252 -9.74 4.64 2.63
CA LYS A 252 -10.67 3.65 2.07
C LYS A 252 -11.91 3.46 2.94
N GLY A 253 -12.58 4.55 3.23
CA GLY A 253 -13.77 4.58 4.08
C GLY A 253 -14.87 5.47 3.54
N LYS A 254 -15.99 5.48 4.25
CA LYS A 254 -17.18 6.27 3.92
C LYS A 254 -16.86 7.75 3.69
N GLY A 255 -15.99 8.32 4.52
CA GLY A 255 -15.60 9.72 4.44
C GLY A 255 -14.84 10.04 3.16
N THR A 256 -13.78 9.28 2.86
CA THR A 256 -13.01 9.46 1.62
C THR A 256 -13.85 9.21 0.37
N PHE A 257 -14.79 8.26 0.42
CA PHE A 257 -15.74 8.04 -0.69
C PHE A 257 -16.71 9.21 -0.88
N ALA A 258 -17.22 9.79 0.21
CA ALA A 258 -18.04 10.99 0.14
C ALA A 258 -17.25 12.15 -0.47
N ASP A 259 -16.02 12.37 0.00
CA ASP A 259 -15.12 13.40 -0.52
C ASP A 259 -14.83 13.21 -2.02
N LEU A 260 -14.55 11.97 -2.45
CA LEU A 260 -14.37 11.62 -3.86
C LEU A 260 -15.63 11.93 -4.68
N SER A 261 -16.81 11.61 -4.15
CA SER A 261 -18.09 11.82 -4.85
C SER A 261 -18.46 13.30 -5.02
N LEU A 262 -17.94 14.18 -4.15
CA LEU A 262 -18.19 15.61 -4.19
C LEU A 262 -17.11 16.38 -4.96
N TYR A 263 -16.00 15.72 -5.32
CA TYR A 263 -14.93 16.37 -6.05
C TYR A 263 -15.36 16.72 -7.48
N THR A 264 -15.28 18.00 -7.82
CA THR A 264 -15.58 18.54 -9.16
C THR A 264 -14.35 19.22 -9.76
N GLY A 265 -14.15 19.11 -11.07
CA GLY A 265 -13.12 19.85 -11.82
C GLY A 265 -12.18 18.93 -12.60
N LYS A 266 -11.46 18.04 -11.92
CA LYS A 266 -10.67 16.97 -12.55
C LYS A 266 -11.34 15.61 -12.35
N ARG A 267 -11.14 14.71 -13.30
CA ARG A 267 -11.62 13.33 -13.18
C ARG A 267 -10.65 12.53 -12.31
N ILE A 268 -11.12 12.09 -11.14
CA ILE A 268 -10.32 11.32 -10.20
C ILE A 268 -10.75 9.86 -10.18
N GLN A 269 -9.79 8.97 -10.38
CA GLN A 269 -9.92 7.55 -10.11
C GLN A 269 -9.04 7.21 -8.91
N TRP A 270 -9.66 6.80 -7.81
CA TRP A 270 -8.95 6.37 -6.62
C TRP A 270 -8.70 4.86 -6.68
N VAL A 271 -7.45 4.46 -6.51
CA VAL A 271 -6.95 3.10 -6.58
C VAL A 271 -6.34 2.73 -5.25
N PHE A 272 -6.72 1.58 -4.72
CA PHE A 272 -6.23 1.11 -3.43
C PHE A 272 -5.27 -0.05 -3.64
N PHE A 273 -4.05 0.06 -3.14
CA PHE A 273 -3.15 -1.09 -3.08
C PHE A 273 -3.77 -2.21 -2.23
N GLY A 274 -3.22 -3.42 -2.38
CA GLY A 274 -3.51 -4.48 -1.43
C GLY A 274 -3.17 -4.01 0.00
N LEU A 275 -3.83 -4.61 1.00
CA LEU A 275 -3.56 -4.34 2.41
C LEU A 275 -2.06 -4.46 2.75
N GLU A 276 -1.51 -3.45 3.43
CA GLU A 276 -0.11 -3.42 3.89
C GLU A 276 0.95 -3.48 2.75
N HIS A 277 0.55 -3.11 1.53
CA HIS A 277 1.43 -3.07 0.34
C HIS A 277 1.75 -1.65 -0.15
N GLY A 278 1.49 -0.61 0.66
CA GLY A 278 1.69 0.80 0.31
C GLY A 278 3.15 1.25 0.16
N LYS A 279 4.13 0.35 0.32
CA LYS A 279 5.56 0.68 0.29
C LYS A 279 6.02 1.09 -1.10
N GLY A 280 5.91 2.38 -1.40
CA GLY A 280 6.09 2.92 -2.74
C GLY A 280 6.92 4.19 -2.76
N GLU A 281 6.59 5.07 -3.70
CA GLU A 281 7.29 6.34 -3.92
C GLU A 281 7.19 7.30 -2.73
N ALA A 282 6.04 7.28 -2.03
CA ALA A 282 5.79 8.03 -0.80
C ALA A 282 6.81 7.67 0.29
N ASP A 283 6.97 6.38 0.59
CA ASP A 283 7.96 5.88 1.56
C ASP A 283 9.40 6.23 1.18
N ARG A 284 9.74 6.14 -0.11
CA ARG A 284 11.08 6.52 -0.59
C ARG A 284 11.36 7.98 -0.30
N GLU A 285 10.37 8.84 -0.51
CA GLU A 285 10.46 10.27 -0.25
C GLU A 285 10.61 10.59 1.24
N THR A 286 9.77 9.97 2.08
CA THR A 286 9.91 9.98 3.55
C THR A 286 11.33 9.59 3.97
N GLY A 287 11.87 8.50 3.41
CA GLY A 287 13.22 8.04 3.71
C GLY A 287 14.31 9.03 3.29
N VAL A 288 14.11 9.79 2.21
CA VAL A 288 15.06 10.84 1.81
C VAL A 288 15.07 11.97 2.83
N ILE A 289 13.90 12.42 3.28
CA ILE A 289 13.76 13.49 4.27
C ILE A 289 14.33 13.05 5.62
N ASN A 290 13.92 11.88 6.12
CA ASN A 290 14.39 11.36 7.40
C ASN A 290 15.91 11.21 7.43
N ARG A 291 16.53 10.64 6.39
CA ARG A 291 18.00 10.54 6.34
C ARG A 291 18.70 11.90 6.30
N ALA A 292 18.09 12.91 5.69
CA ALA A 292 18.65 14.25 5.67
C ALA A 292 18.53 14.93 7.04
N LEU A 293 17.37 14.77 7.68
CA LEU A 293 17.08 15.25 9.02
C LEU A 293 18.03 14.62 10.05
N ASP A 294 18.18 13.30 10.05
CA ASP A 294 19.05 12.56 10.98
C ASP A 294 20.49 13.09 10.92
N ARG A 295 21.01 13.34 9.72
CA ARG A 295 22.35 13.95 9.53
C ARG A 295 22.43 15.38 10.06
N ALA A 296 21.39 16.19 9.86
CA ALA A 296 21.37 17.56 10.32
C ALA A 296 21.32 17.65 11.85
N VAL A 297 20.43 16.88 12.49
CA VAL A 297 20.28 16.80 13.94
C VAL A 297 21.55 16.24 14.60
N SER A 298 22.11 15.15 14.06
CA SER A 298 23.33 14.53 14.62
C SER A 298 24.58 15.42 14.54
N SER A 299 24.54 16.45 13.68
CA SER A 299 25.65 17.41 13.53
C SER A 299 25.49 18.67 14.40
N ASP A 300 24.52 18.71 15.31
CA ASP A 300 24.15 19.88 16.14
C ASP A 300 23.76 21.12 15.32
N ARG A 301 23.40 20.93 14.04
CA ARG A 301 23.07 22.03 13.11
C ARG A 301 21.59 22.38 13.07
N LEU A 302 20.74 21.56 13.69
CA LEU A 302 19.30 21.71 13.60
C LEU A 302 18.60 21.22 14.88
N ILE A 303 17.70 22.05 15.38
CA ILE A 303 16.72 21.70 16.40
C ILE A 303 15.35 21.86 15.76
N VAL A 304 14.57 20.79 15.70
CA VAL A 304 13.19 20.82 15.19
C VAL A 304 12.25 20.68 16.37
N ARG A 305 11.36 21.66 16.61
CA ARG A 305 10.41 21.62 17.74
C ARG A 305 8.98 21.33 17.31
N ASN A 306 8.64 21.70 16.08
CA ASN A 306 7.30 21.62 15.51
C ASN A 306 7.38 21.51 13.98
N ALA A 307 6.22 21.42 13.33
CA ALA A 307 6.13 21.31 11.88
C ALA A 307 6.67 22.54 11.14
N GLU A 308 6.59 23.74 11.75
CA GLU A 308 7.08 24.99 11.17
C GLU A 308 8.61 25.03 11.10
N ASP A 309 9.31 24.61 12.16
CA ASP A 309 10.76 24.48 12.18
C ASP A 309 11.22 23.48 11.10
N LEU A 310 10.54 22.33 11.02
CA LEU A 310 10.84 21.30 10.04
C LEU A 310 10.60 21.81 8.62
N HIS A 311 9.47 22.47 8.38
CA HIS A 311 9.12 23.05 7.09
C HIS A 311 10.13 24.11 6.65
N THR A 312 10.51 25.01 7.54
CA THR A 312 11.50 26.05 7.27
C THR A 312 12.82 25.45 6.83
N TRP A 313 13.30 24.45 7.57
CA TRP A 313 14.55 23.77 7.24
C TRP A 313 14.45 22.95 5.94
N CYS A 314 13.40 22.13 5.78
CA CYS A 314 13.21 21.32 4.58
C CYS A 314 13.02 22.19 3.32
N SER A 315 12.31 23.31 3.44
CA SER A 315 12.10 24.24 2.32
C SER A 315 13.41 24.85 1.85
N LYS A 316 14.32 25.15 2.78
CA LYS A 316 15.65 25.68 2.47
C LYS A 316 16.58 24.63 1.87
N GLU A 317 16.64 23.44 2.48
CA GLU A 317 17.70 22.47 2.18
C GLU A 317 17.26 21.36 1.19
N LEU A 318 15.95 21.10 1.08
CA LEU A 318 15.43 19.93 0.37
C LEU A 318 14.51 20.26 -0.81
N THR A 319 14.03 21.50 -0.96
CA THR A 319 13.29 21.93 -2.17
C THR A 319 14.13 21.67 -3.42
N ARG A 320 13.50 21.15 -4.48
CA ARG A 320 14.19 20.85 -5.74
C ARG A 320 13.38 21.33 -6.93
N LYS A 321 14.09 21.90 -7.90
CA LYS A 321 13.57 22.27 -9.22
C LYS A 321 14.57 21.85 -10.29
N GLU A 322 14.59 20.55 -10.58
CA GLU A 322 15.41 19.93 -11.62
C GLU A 322 14.55 19.67 -12.88
N GLN A 323 15.20 19.36 -14.01
CA GLN A 323 14.54 19.22 -15.32
C GLN A 323 13.39 18.19 -15.33
N SER A 324 13.49 17.12 -14.53
CA SER A 324 12.49 16.03 -14.47
C SER A 324 12.02 15.73 -13.04
N SER A 325 12.41 16.56 -12.07
CA SER A 325 12.17 16.29 -10.65
C SER A 325 11.90 17.58 -9.89
N LEU A 326 10.75 17.63 -9.23
CA LEU A 326 10.33 18.74 -8.37
C LEU A 326 10.12 18.21 -6.95
N ARG A 327 10.53 18.99 -5.95
CA ARG A 327 10.14 18.77 -4.56
C ARG A 327 9.67 20.07 -3.94
N ASP A 328 8.42 20.08 -3.51
CA ASP A 328 7.81 21.18 -2.76
C ASP A 328 7.41 20.71 -1.36
N LEU A 329 7.58 21.62 -0.39
CA LEU A 329 7.29 21.40 1.02
C LEU A 329 6.16 22.34 1.43
N PHE A 330 5.14 21.79 2.06
CA PHE A 330 3.95 22.52 2.47
C PHE A 330 3.78 22.42 3.98
N LEU A 331 3.65 23.57 4.64
CA LEU A 331 3.20 23.61 6.03
C LEU A 331 1.68 23.59 6.03
N VAL A 332 1.09 22.70 6.82
CA VAL A 332 -0.36 22.59 7.00
C VAL A 332 -0.69 22.82 8.48
N PRO A 333 -1.11 24.04 8.85
CA PRO A 333 -1.61 24.36 10.19
C PRO A 333 -2.77 23.46 10.61
N ARG A 334 -2.97 23.30 11.91
CA ARG A 334 -3.98 22.37 12.46
C ARG A 334 -5.40 22.83 12.10
N GLU A 335 -5.62 24.12 12.09
CA GLU A 335 -6.88 24.82 11.84
C GLU A 335 -7.37 24.71 10.40
N GLU A 336 -6.48 24.45 9.43
CA GLU A 336 -6.86 24.28 8.03
C GLU A 336 -7.55 22.93 7.74
N LYS A 337 -7.46 21.98 8.68
CA LYS A 337 -8.12 20.68 8.59
C LYS A 337 -9.50 20.74 9.23
N ILE A 338 -10.49 21.14 8.42
CA ILE A 338 -11.88 21.25 8.87
C ILE A 338 -12.48 19.87 9.13
N ARG A 339 -12.64 19.52 10.41
CA ARG A 339 -13.30 18.29 10.87
C ARG A 339 -14.78 18.48 11.17
N ASP A 340 -15.16 19.70 11.52
CA ASP A 340 -16.55 20.11 11.74
C ASP A 340 -17.20 20.49 10.41
N ARG A 341 -17.26 19.51 9.49
CA ARG A 341 -18.06 19.60 8.28
C ARG A 341 -19.38 18.88 8.53
N PRO A 342 -20.52 19.34 7.96
CA PRO A 342 -21.81 18.67 8.12
C PRO A 342 -21.55 17.19 7.85
N GLN A 343 -21.68 16.36 8.90
CA GLN A 343 -21.28 14.97 8.79
C GLN A 343 -21.99 14.42 7.58
N THR A 344 -21.21 14.01 6.58
CA THR A 344 -21.73 13.31 5.42
C THR A 344 -22.39 12.07 5.99
N ASP A 345 -23.72 12.10 6.11
CA ASP A 345 -24.60 11.01 6.56
C ASP A 345 -24.59 9.90 5.52
N VAL A 346 -23.38 9.39 5.28
CA VAL A 346 -23.06 8.36 4.31
C VAL A 346 -22.86 7.05 5.04
N VAL A 347 -23.39 6.01 4.44
CA VAL A 347 -23.35 4.65 4.88
C VAL A 347 -22.04 4.01 4.41
N THR A 348 -21.47 3.19 5.27
CA THR A 348 -20.32 2.37 4.88
C THR A 348 -20.74 1.38 3.80
N ILE A 349 -20.07 1.40 2.65
CA ILE A 349 -20.27 0.38 1.62
C ILE A 349 -19.91 -1.01 2.20
N PRO A 350 -20.83 -2.00 2.16
CA PRO A 350 -20.51 -3.34 2.61
C PRO A 350 -19.38 -3.95 1.77
N GLY A 351 -18.42 -4.60 2.43
CA GLY A 351 -17.33 -5.28 1.73
C GLY A 351 -16.27 -4.34 1.14
N THR A 352 -16.14 -3.09 1.62
CA THR A 352 -15.12 -2.12 1.18
C THR A 352 -13.72 -2.71 1.03
N ARG A 353 -13.33 -3.69 1.87
CA ARG A 353 -12.02 -4.37 1.75
C ARG A 353 -11.74 -4.92 0.35
N ARG A 354 -12.76 -5.40 -0.37
CA ARG A 354 -12.64 -5.97 -1.74
C ARG A 354 -12.59 -4.92 -2.84
N ILE A 355 -12.87 -3.65 -2.55
CA ILE A 355 -12.88 -2.56 -3.54
C ILE A 355 -11.45 -2.12 -3.79
N HIS A 356 -11.01 -2.01 -5.02
CA HIS A 356 -9.63 -1.63 -5.33
C HIS A 356 -9.53 -0.49 -6.36
N GLN A 357 -10.69 -0.04 -6.85
CA GLN A 357 -10.86 1.14 -7.66
C GLN A 357 -12.20 1.79 -7.31
N ALA A 358 -12.23 3.10 -7.18
CA ALA A 358 -13.41 3.90 -6.95
C ALA A 358 -13.36 5.19 -7.79
N GLU A 359 -14.52 5.64 -8.27
CA GLU A 359 -14.64 6.84 -9.09
C GLU A 359 -16.00 7.50 -8.89
N ARG A 360 -16.05 8.83 -8.97
CA ARG A 360 -17.29 9.61 -8.93
C ARG A 360 -18.18 9.32 -10.15
N VAL A 361 -19.48 9.18 -9.90
CA VAL A 361 -20.53 9.23 -10.92
C VAL A 361 -21.34 10.51 -10.77
N TYR A 362 -21.78 10.81 -9.56
CA TYR A 362 -22.52 12.01 -9.18
C TYR A 362 -22.28 12.33 -7.71
N ASP A 363 -22.85 13.42 -7.21
CA ASP A 363 -22.80 13.74 -5.79
C ASP A 363 -23.37 12.57 -4.96
N TYR A 364 -22.57 12.06 -4.03
CA TYR A 364 -22.87 10.89 -3.20
C TYR A 364 -23.15 9.60 -3.99
N ILE A 365 -22.71 9.51 -5.24
CA ILE A 365 -22.78 8.29 -6.05
C ILE A 365 -21.41 8.00 -6.64
N ILE A 366 -20.86 6.83 -6.30
CA ILE A 366 -19.59 6.34 -6.85
C ILE A 366 -19.78 5.00 -7.56
N CYS A 367 -18.90 4.70 -8.50
CA CYS A 367 -18.75 3.35 -9.04
C CYS A 367 -17.45 2.74 -8.52
N THR A 368 -17.45 1.42 -8.30
CA THR A 368 -16.28 0.70 -7.77
C THR A 368 -16.02 -0.61 -8.49
N ARG A 369 -14.79 -1.11 -8.41
CA ARG A 369 -14.35 -2.43 -8.92
C ARG A 369 -13.50 -3.17 -7.92
N ILE A 370 -13.46 -4.50 -8.09
CA ILE A 370 -12.68 -5.38 -7.21
C ILE A 370 -11.18 -5.36 -7.49
N LEU A 371 -10.76 -4.90 -8.67
CA LEU A 371 -9.37 -4.62 -9.04
C LEU A 371 -9.38 -3.45 -10.03
N ALA A 372 -8.34 -2.62 -10.01
CA ALA A 372 -8.21 -1.56 -11.01
C ALA A 372 -7.84 -2.14 -12.37
N CYS A 373 -8.15 -1.46 -13.47
CA CYS A 373 -7.61 -1.84 -14.76
C CYS A 373 -7.43 -0.61 -15.64
N PHE A 374 -6.23 -0.47 -16.23
CA PHE A 374 -5.86 0.63 -17.11
C PHE A 374 -5.41 0.15 -18.48
N CYS A 375 -5.98 -0.96 -18.94
CA CYS A 375 -5.89 -1.32 -20.36
C CYS A 375 -6.48 -0.21 -21.23
N GLN A 376 -6.17 -0.22 -22.53
CA GLN A 376 -6.60 0.81 -23.47
C GLN A 376 -8.13 1.02 -23.47
N ALA A 377 -8.92 -0.05 -23.34
CA ALA A 377 -10.38 0.04 -23.24
C ALA A 377 -10.81 0.80 -21.98
N CYS A 378 -10.30 0.45 -20.80
CA CYS A 378 -10.64 1.15 -19.56
C CYS A 378 -10.20 2.61 -19.55
N ARG A 379 -9.02 2.94 -20.11
CA ARG A 379 -8.53 4.33 -20.18
C ARG A 379 -9.39 5.20 -21.09
N ARG A 380 -10.02 4.60 -22.10
CA ARG A 380 -10.95 5.25 -23.03
C ARG A 380 -12.42 5.12 -22.61
N ASP A 381 -12.68 4.59 -21.42
CA ASP A 381 -14.04 4.40 -20.89
C ASP A 381 -14.93 3.51 -21.77
N SER A 382 -14.32 2.50 -22.42
CA SER A 382 -15.03 1.46 -23.17
C SER A 382 -15.43 0.30 -22.26
N ASP A 383 -16.62 -0.26 -22.51
CA ASP A 383 -17.14 -1.45 -21.80
C ASP A 383 -16.42 -2.76 -22.18
N SER A 384 -15.55 -2.75 -23.18
CA SER A 384 -14.87 -3.93 -23.72
C SER A 384 -13.55 -4.25 -22.98
N CYS A 385 -13.55 -4.28 -21.66
CA CYS A 385 -12.34 -4.58 -20.89
C CYS A 385 -11.91 -6.05 -21.10
N PRO A 386 -10.74 -6.34 -21.71
CA PRO A 386 -10.30 -7.73 -21.93
C PRO A 386 -10.05 -8.48 -20.62
N ASN A 387 -9.83 -7.74 -19.53
CA ASN A 387 -9.57 -8.29 -18.21
C ASN A 387 -10.83 -8.44 -17.35
N GLN A 388 -12.04 -8.30 -17.91
CA GLN A 388 -13.30 -8.24 -17.17
C GLN A 388 -13.50 -9.39 -16.17
N ALA A 389 -13.03 -10.61 -16.51
CA ALA A 389 -13.11 -11.78 -15.64
C ALA A 389 -12.29 -11.64 -14.32
N TYR A 390 -11.25 -10.80 -14.31
CA TYR A 390 -10.38 -10.56 -13.14
C TYR A 390 -10.91 -9.45 -12.23
N VAL A 391 -11.35 -8.38 -12.87
CA VAL A 391 -11.60 -7.04 -12.30
C VAL A 391 -13.07 -6.81 -11.96
N GLY A 392 -13.97 -7.65 -12.48
CA GLY A 392 -15.41 -7.50 -12.37
C GLY A 392 -15.97 -6.30 -13.14
N MET A 393 -17.30 -6.22 -13.16
CA MET A 393 -18.02 -5.03 -13.64
C MET A 393 -17.97 -3.92 -12.60
N TYR A 394 -18.15 -2.68 -13.06
CA TYR A 394 -18.40 -1.56 -12.16
C TYR A 394 -19.69 -1.80 -11.38
N THR A 395 -19.61 -1.65 -10.05
CA THR A 395 -20.77 -1.65 -9.16
C THR A 395 -21.04 -0.21 -8.74
N VAL A 396 -22.26 0.27 -8.93
CA VAL A 396 -22.67 1.62 -8.53
C VAL A 396 -23.16 1.58 -7.08
N HIS A 397 -22.71 2.55 -6.29
CA HIS A 397 -23.06 2.70 -4.89
C HIS A 397 -23.60 4.11 -4.64
N LYS A 398 -24.77 4.18 -4.00
CA LYS A 398 -25.23 5.38 -3.32
C LYS A 398 -24.60 5.39 -1.93
N LEU A 399 -23.90 6.46 -1.61
CA LEU A 399 -23.19 6.64 -0.34
C LEU A 399 -24.16 6.97 0.78
#